data_AF-U2CW81-F1
#
_entry.id   AF-U2CW81-F1
#
_cell.length_a   1.000
_cell.length_b   1.000
_cell.length_c   1.000
_cell.angle_alpha   90.00
_cell.angle_beta   90.00
_cell.angle_gamma   90.00
#
_symmetry.space_group_name_H-M   'P 1'
#
loop_
_entity.id
_entity.type
_entity.pdbx_description
1 polymer ?
#
loop_
_entity_poly.entity_id
_entity_poly.type
_entity_poly.pdbx_seq_one_letter_code
_entity_poly.pdbx_strand_id
1 'polypeptide(L)'
;MKETNHELVYHMLPMLVQCIDRFLTSCTNFFDPIKNTNHISEVQPMLEKSTYFMNKLESISTNIKAQSKQTNIKALEIQLANIRSNLFELYTSFAQFAIIISNNKLQAFSEVLMDELKYVEDIVLELTRLLNC
;
A
#
# COMPACT_ATOMS: atom_id res chain seq x y z
N MET A 1 -28.71 1.83 10.39
CA MET A 1 -27.84 1.94 9.21
C MET A 1 -26.47 2.51 9.57
N LYS A 2 -26.36 3.71 10.17
CA LYS A 2 -25.05 4.28 10.56
C LYS A 2 -24.26 3.48 11.61
N GLU A 3 -24.92 2.94 12.64
CA GLU A 3 -24.25 2.10 13.65
C GLU A 3 -23.66 0.82 13.05
N THR A 4 -24.38 0.17 12.14
CA THR A 4 -23.92 -1.03 11.42
C THR A 4 -22.72 -0.74 10.51
N ASN A 5 -22.68 0.43 9.86
CA ASN A 5 -21.55 0.83 9.02
C ASN A 5 -20.29 1.08 9.86
N HIS A 6 -20.42 1.70 11.04
CA HIS A 6 -19.28 1.89 11.94
C HIS A 6 -18.72 0.56 12.46
N GLU A 7 -19.58 -0.39 12.83
CA GLU A 7 -19.15 -1.74 13.22
C GLU A 7 -18.38 -2.44 12.09
N LEU A 8 -18.89 -2.37 10.86
CA LEU A 8 -18.20 -2.92 9.68
C LEU A 8 -16.85 -2.27 9.44
N VAL A 9 -16.74 -0.94 9.59
CA VAL A 9 -15.46 -0.24 9.52
C VAL A 9 -14.49 -0.81 10.55
N TYR A 10 -14.90 -0.92 11.82
CA TYR A 10 -14.04 -1.47 12.89
C TYR A 10 -13.59 -2.91 12.61
N HIS A 11 -14.44 -3.73 11.96
CA HIS A 11 -14.07 -5.08 11.54
C HIS A 11 -13.10 -5.11 10.35
N MET A 12 -13.18 -4.14 9.45
CA MET A 12 -12.34 -4.05 8.26
C MET A 12 -10.99 -3.36 8.49
N LEU A 13 -10.86 -2.51 9.52
CA LEU A 13 -9.57 -1.85 9.84
C LEU A 13 -8.42 -2.85 10.10
N PRO A 14 -8.61 -3.93 10.88
CA PRO A 14 -7.59 -4.97 11.00
C PRO A 14 -7.22 -5.63 9.67
N MET A 15 -8.19 -5.83 8.78
CA MET A 15 -7.93 -6.40 7.44
C MET A 15 -7.07 -5.45 6.61
N LEU A 16 -7.39 -4.15 6.60
CA LEU A 16 -6.58 -3.13 5.92
C LEU A 16 -5.13 -3.14 6.42
N VAL A 17 -4.93 -3.13 7.75
CA VAL A 17 -3.60 -3.17 8.37
C VAL A 17 -2.84 -4.42 7.92
N GLN A 18 -3.46 -5.60 8.00
CA GLN A 18 -2.84 -6.86 7.56
C GLN A 18 -2.47 -6.85 6.07
N CYS A 19 -3.31 -6.27 5.22
CA CYS A 19 -3.05 -6.19 3.79
C CYS A 19 -1.90 -5.25 3.47
N ILE A 20 -1.81 -4.10 4.16
CA ILE A 20 -0.67 -3.20 4.05
C ILE A 20 0.61 -3.91 4.51
N ASP A 21 0.60 -4.55 5.69
CA ASP A 21 1.78 -5.24 6.23
C ASP A 21 2.28 -6.35 5.28
N ARG A 22 1.35 -7.12 4.70
CA ARG A 22 1.68 -8.15 3.69
C ARG A 22 2.28 -7.52 2.44
N PHE A 23 1.64 -6.49 1.89
CA PHE A 23 2.12 -5.79 0.70
C PHE A 23 3.52 -5.20 0.90
N LEU A 24 3.77 -4.57 2.05
CA LEU A 24 5.08 -4.03 2.40
C LEU A 24 6.14 -5.14 2.51
N THR A 25 5.78 -6.30 3.06
CA THR A 25 6.65 -7.47 3.10
C THR A 25 7.01 -7.96 1.70
N SER A 26 6.03 -8.05 0.78
CA SER A 26 6.26 -8.42 -0.62
C SER A 26 7.16 -7.42 -1.34
N CYS A 27 6.95 -6.12 -1.12
CA CYS A 27 7.81 -5.08 -1.67
C CYS A 27 9.27 -5.24 -1.21
N THR A 28 9.51 -5.48 0.08
CA THR A 28 10.86 -5.70 0.63
C THR A 28 11.51 -6.93 0.00
N ASN A 29 10.78 -8.05 -0.07
CA ASN A 29 11.26 -9.28 -0.69
C ASN A 29 11.60 -9.12 -2.18
N PHE A 30 10.92 -8.20 -2.88
CA PHE A 30 11.21 -7.89 -4.28
C PHE A 30 12.40 -6.95 -4.42
N PHE A 31 12.50 -5.92 -3.57
CA PHE A 31 13.53 -4.89 -3.68
C PHE A 31 14.90 -5.33 -3.17
N ASP A 32 14.97 -6.18 -2.15
CA ASP A 32 16.24 -6.60 -1.57
C ASP A 32 17.16 -7.35 -2.55
N PRO A 33 16.65 -8.27 -3.40
CA PRO A 33 17.44 -8.85 -4.46
C PRO A 33 17.94 -7.82 -5.48
N ILE A 34 17.13 -6.80 -5.82
CA ILE A 34 17.44 -5.79 -6.84
C ILE A 34 18.61 -4.90 -6.41
N LYS A 35 18.69 -4.57 -5.11
CA LYS A 35 19.81 -3.79 -4.51
C LYS A 35 21.19 -4.41 -4.80
N ASN A 36 21.23 -5.72 -5.06
CA ASN A 36 22.46 -6.47 -5.33
C ASN A 36 22.64 -6.82 -6.81
N THR A 37 21.84 -6.25 -7.72
CA THR A 37 21.96 -6.49 -9.17
C THR A 37 22.80 -5.44 -9.87
N ASN A 38 23.37 -5.80 -11.02
CA ASN A 38 24.09 -4.87 -11.89
C ASN A 38 23.20 -3.75 -12.48
N HIS A 39 21.88 -3.84 -12.33
CA HIS A 39 20.91 -2.85 -12.79
C HIS A 39 20.55 -1.81 -11.74
N ILE A 40 21.18 -1.86 -10.55
CA ILE A 40 20.83 -0.98 -9.44
C ILE A 40 20.86 0.50 -9.83
N SER A 41 21.84 0.95 -10.61
CA SER A 41 21.92 2.35 -11.07
C SER A 41 20.74 2.80 -11.94
N GLU A 42 20.14 1.88 -12.70
CA GLU A 42 19.01 2.17 -13.59
C GLU A 42 17.70 2.29 -12.81
N VAL A 43 17.61 1.61 -11.66
CA VAL A 43 16.38 1.48 -10.88
C VAL A 43 16.44 2.15 -9.51
N GLN A 44 17.61 2.64 -9.09
CA GLN A 44 17.86 3.28 -7.81
C GLN A 44 16.86 4.42 -7.49
N PRO A 45 16.58 5.37 -8.41
CA PRO A 45 15.66 6.46 -8.09
C PRO A 45 14.25 5.96 -7.76
N MET A 46 13.81 4.88 -8.40
CA MET A 46 12.49 4.30 -8.19
C MET A 46 12.45 3.44 -6.93
N LEU A 47 13.57 2.79 -6.56
CA LEU A 47 13.69 2.11 -5.27
C LEU A 47 13.62 3.10 -4.12
N GLU A 48 14.30 4.24 -4.21
CA GLU A 48 14.27 5.30 -3.21
C GLU A 48 12.86 5.90 -3.09
N LYS A 49 12.26 6.24 -4.24
CA LYS A 49 10.87 6.73 -4.29
C LYS A 49 9.90 5.72 -3.68
N SER A 50 10.00 4.45 -4.04
CA SER A 50 9.12 3.40 -3.52
C SER A 50 9.30 3.20 -2.03
N THR A 51 10.54 3.15 -1.55
CA THR A 51 10.88 3.04 -0.12
C THR A 51 10.27 4.20 0.69
N TYR A 52 10.34 5.42 0.15
CA TYR A 52 9.73 6.58 0.79
C TYR A 52 8.21 6.43 0.99
N PHE A 53 7.48 6.00 -0.05
CA PHE A 53 6.03 5.82 0.04
C PHE A 53 5.63 4.58 0.86
N MET A 54 6.44 3.52 0.83
CA MET A 54 6.29 2.36 1.72
C MET A 54 6.38 2.76 3.19
N ASN A 55 7.38 3.54 3.57
CA ASN A 55 7.54 4.01 4.96
C ASN A 55 6.36 4.89 5.40
N LYS A 56 5.79 5.69 4.50
CA LYS A 56 4.56 6.44 4.79
C LYS A 56 3.37 5.51 5.02
N LEU A 57 3.20 4.49 4.19
CA LEU A 57 2.14 3.49 4.37
C LEU A 57 2.30 2.74 5.69
N GLU A 58 3.51 2.32 6.04
CA GLU A 58 3.82 1.66 7.32
C GLU A 58 3.45 2.55 8.51
N SER A 59 3.82 3.84 8.45
CA SER A 59 3.47 4.82 9.49
C SER A 59 1.95 4.97 9.63
N ILE A 60 1.21 5.07 8.52
CA ILE A 60 -0.26 5.16 8.56
C ILE A 60 -0.87 3.86 9.11
N SER A 61 -0.40 2.69 8.66
CA SER A 61 -0.84 1.37 9.14
C SER A 61 -0.68 1.26 10.66
N THR A 62 0.48 1.66 11.17
CA THR A 62 0.78 1.69 12.62
C THR A 62 -0.18 2.60 13.37
N ASN A 63 -0.47 3.79 12.83
CA ASN A 63 -1.41 4.73 13.44
C ASN A 63 -2.84 4.18 13.46
N ILE A 64 -3.31 3.59 12.36
CA ILE A 64 -4.64 2.93 12.30
C ILE A 64 -4.72 1.80 13.33
N LYS A 65 -3.69 0.96 13.40
CA LYS A 65 -3.61 -0.16 14.36
C LYS A 65 -3.73 0.34 15.80
N ALA A 66 -3.00 1.39 16.15
CA ALA A 66 -3.04 2.01 17.48
C ALA A 66 -4.41 2.65 17.80
N GLN A 67 -5.10 3.18 16.78
CA GLN A 67 -6.37 3.92 16.94
C GLN A 67 -7.63 3.07 16.70
N SER A 68 -7.49 1.79 16.34
CA SER A 68 -8.59 0.88 15.95
C SER A 68 -9.70 0.70 17.00
N LYS A 69 -9.48 1.13 18.25
CA LYS A 69 -10.47 1.07 19.36
C LYS A 69 -11.07 2.43 19.76
N GLN A 70 -10.59 3.53 19.20
CA GLN A 70 -11.00 4.90 19.55
C GLN A 70 -11.04 5.81 18.30
N THR A 71 -11.43 5.26 17.16
CA THR A 71 -11.15 5.90 15.88
C THR A 71 -11.99 7.16 15.70
N ASN A 72 -11.31 8.31 15.66
CA ASN A 72 -11.90 9.54 15.16
C ASN A 72 -12.15 9.37 13.65
N ILE A 73 -13.42 9.28 13.26
CA ILE A 73 -13.86 9.05 11.86
C ILE A 73 -13.18 10.02 10.89
N LYS A 74 -13.08 11.31 11.23
CA LYS A 74 -12.42 12.30 10.36
C LYS A 74 -10.92 12.04 10.20
N ALA A 75 -10.26 11.58 11.26
CA ALA A 75 -8.85 11.22 11.19
C ALA A 75 -8.65 10.00 10.29
N LEU A 76 -9.57 9.03 10.36
CA LEU A 76 -9.54 7.84 9.50
C LEU A 76 -9.77 8.19 8.03
N GLU A 77 -10.74 9.06 7.71
CA GLU A 77 -10.95 9.54 6.33
C GLU A 77 -9.67 10.14 5.72
N ILE A 78 -8.97 10.97 6.51
CA ILE A 78 -7.69 11.56 6.10
C ILE A 78 -6.63 10.47 5.91
N GLN A 79 -6.54 9.49 6.82
CA GLN A 79 -5.60 8.37 6.70
C GLN A 79 -5.87 7.52 5.44
N LEU A 80 -7.14 7.23 5.13
CA LEU A 80 -7.52 6.49 3.91
C LEU A 80 -7.19 7.26 2.64
N ALA A 81 -7.45 8.57 2.61
CA ALA A 81 -7.06 9.43 1.49
C ALA A 81 -5.53 9.45 1.30
N ASN A 82 -4.76 9.51 2.40
CA ASN A 82 -3.31 9.46 2.35
C ASN A 82 -2.80 8.09 1.89
N ILE A 83 -3.42 6.98 2.33
CA ILE A 83 -3.08 5.64 1.82
C ILE A 83 -3.28 5.61 0.31
N ARG A 84 -4.44 6.05 -0.19
CA ARG A 84 -4.72 6.06 -1.62
C ARG A 84 -3.70 6.89 -2.42
N SER A 85 -3.31 8.06 -1.92
CA SER A 85 -2.27 8.89 -2.53
C SER A 85 -0.92 8.16 -2.60
N ASN A 86 -0.50 7.51 -1.51
CA ASN A 86 0.75 6.75 -1.48
C ASN A 86 0.70 5.50 -2.39
N LEU A 87 -0.44 4.81 -2.46
CA LEU A 87 -0.64 3.67 -3.38
C LEU A 87 -0.51 4.10 -4.84
N PHE A 88 -1.06 5.26 -5.20
CA PHE A 88 -0.92 5.81 -6.56
C PHE A 88 0.54 6.10 -6.94
N GLU A 89 1.32 6.65 -6.01
CA GLU A 89 2.74 6.91 -6.23
C GLU A 89 3.57 5.62 -6.35
N LEU A 90 3.21 4.58 -5.60
CA LEU A 90 3.80 3.25 -5.72
C LEU A 90 3.45 2.59 -7.04
N TYR A 91 2.19 2.66 -7.46
CA TYR A 91 1.75 2.17 -8.77
C TYR A 91 2.57 2.80 -9.90
N THR A 92 2.74 4.13 -9.85
CA THR A 92 3.54 4.86 -10.84
C THR A 92 4.99 4.41 -10.84
N SER A 93 5.57 4.20 -9.64
CA SER A 93 6.95 3.74 -9.50
C SER A 93 7.11 2.33 -10.06
N PHE A 94 6.18 1.42 -9.77
CA PHE A 94 6.21 0.02 -10.23
C PHE A 94 5.98 -0.11 -11.73
N ALA A 95 5.11 0.72 -12.31
CA ALA A 95 4.96 0.79 -13.76
C ALA A 95 6.26 1.22 -14.46
N GLN A 96 6.99 2.19 -13.87
CA GLN A 96 8.30 2.60 -14.39
C GLN A 96 9.35 1.50 -14.25
N PHE A 97 9.34 0.75 -13.14
CA PHE A 97 10.16 -0.45 -12.99
C PHE A 97 9.89 -1.45 -14.11
N ALA A 98 8.62 -1.80 -14.36
CA ALA A 98 8.22 -2.77 -15.36
C ALA A 98 8.72 -2.41 -16.78
N ILE A 99 8.75 -1.12 -17.13
CA ILE A 99 9.28 -0.64 -18.41
C ILE A 99 10.79 -0.88 -18.52
N ILE A 100 11.55 -0.58 -17.47
CA ILE A 100 13.02 -0.68 -17.46
C ILE A 100 13.48 -2.14 -17.43
N ILE A 101 12.80 -2.98 -16.65
CA ILE A 101 13.18 -4.38 -16.41
C ILE A 101 12.59 -5.36 -17.44
N SER A 102 12.00 -4.84 -18.54
CA SER A 102 11.21 -5.53 -19.59
C SER A 102 11.85 -6.75 -20.29
N ASN A 103 12.98 -7.26 -19.77
CA ASN A 103 13.70 -8.42 -20.27
C ASN A 103 13.79 -9.64 -19.32
N ASN A 104 13.18 -9.68 -18.10
CA ASN A 104 13.38 -10.82 -17.18
C ASN A 104 12.33 -11.00 -16.06
N LYS A 105 12.52 -12.07 -15.24
CA LYS A 105 11.78 -12.49 -14.02
C LYS A 105 11.25 -11.33 -13.14
N LEU A 106 11.92 -10.18 -13.12
CA LEU A 106 11.51 -9.00 -12.36
C LEU A 106 10.17 -8.42 -12.84
N GLN A 107 9.79 -8.59 -14.11
CA GLN A 107 8.46 -8.21 -14.62
C GLN A 107 7.35 -9.01 -13.93
N ALA A 108 7.48 -10.34 -13.85
CA ALA A 108 6.48 -11.19 -13.19
C ALA A 108 6.31 -10.84 -11.71
N PHE A 109 7.40 -10.47 -11.02
CA PHE A 109 7.30 -9.98 -9.65
C PHE A 109 6.64 -8.59 -9.57
N SER A 110 6.88 -7.70 -10.53
CA SER A 110 6.17 -6.41 -10.58
C SER A 110 4.66 -6.59 -10.75
N GLU A 111 4.22 -7.57 -11.54
CA GLU A 111 2.80 -7.92 -11.71
C GLU A 111 2.19 -8.41 -10.39
N VAL A 112 2.88 -9.28 -9.64
CA VAL A 112 2.45 -9.72 -8.30
C VAL A 112 2.30 -8.53 -7.35
N LEU A 113 3.24 -7.58 -7.36
CA LEU A 113 3.14 -6.38 -6.51
C LEU A 113 1.97 -5.48 -6.93
N MET A 114 1.65 -5.42 -8.21
CA MET A 114 0.50 -4.64 -8.72
C MET A 114 -0.83 -5.26 -8.30
N ASP A 115 -0.93 -6.59 -8.30
CA ASP A 115 -2.10 -7.31 -7.78
C ASP A 115 -2.28 -7.08 -6.27
N GLU A 116 -1.20 -7.16 -5.50
CA GLU A 116 -1.27 -6.89 -4.05
C GLU A 116 -1.60 -5.41 -3.75
N LEU A 117 -1.05 -4.47 -4.53
CA LEU A 117 -1.37 -3.05 -4.42
C LEU A 117 -2.85 -2.79 -4.68
N LYS A 118 -3.41 -3.40 -5.73
CA LYS A 118 -4.84 -3.31 -6.06
C LYS A 118 -5.71 -3.87 -4.94
N TYR A 119 -5.32 -4.98 -4.33
CA TYR A 119 -6.06 -5.56 -3.22
C TYR A 119 -6.12 -4.61 -2.00
N VAL A 120 -5.04 -3.88 -1.71
CA VAL A 120 -5.06 -2.82 -0.67
C VAL A 120 -5.99 -1.68 -1.10
N GLU A 121 -5.93 -1.24 -2.35
CA GLU A 121 -6.81 -0.19 -2.88
C GLU A 121 -8.30 -0.55 -2.75
N ASP A 122 -8.69 -1.78 -3.10
CA ASP A 122 -10.07 -2.25 -3.02
C ASP A 122 -10.62 -2.15 -1.58
N ILE A 123 -9.82 -2.51 -0.57
CA ILE A 123 -10.20 -2.39 0.85
C ILE A 123 -10.34 -0.92 1.25
N VAL A 124 -9.41 -0.05 0.81
CA VAL A 124 -9.47 1.40 1.08
C VAL A 124 -10.72 2.03 0.47
N LEU A 125 -11.07 1.64 -0.75
CA LEU A 125 -12.27 2.12 -1.43
C LEU A 125 -13.54 1.69 -0.68
N GLU A 126 -13.59 0.43 -0.23
CA GLU A 126 -14.74 -0.08 0.51
C GLU A 126 -14.88 0.60 1.88
N LEU A 127 -13.78 0.80 2.61
CA LEU A 127 -13.78 1.57 3.85
C LEU A 127 -14.23 3.02 3.63
N THR A 128 -13.76 3.66 2.56
CA THR A 128 -14.16 5.03 2.21
C THR A 128 -15.66 5.09 1.89
N ARG A 129 -16.19 4.09 1.18
CA ARG A 129 -17.63 3.97 0.90
C ARG A 129 -18.45 3.87 2.18
N LEU A 130 -18.05 3.00 3.11
CA LEU A 130 -18.75 2.78 4.38
C LEU A 130 -18.77 4.03 5.27
N LEU A 131 -17.71 4.84 5.27
CA LEU A 131 -17.65 6.09 6.04
C LEU A 131 -18.58 7.19 5.51
N ASN A 132 -18.90 7.15 4.21
CA ASN A 132 -19.75 8.15 3.55
C ASN A 132 -21.25 7.78 3.51
N CYS A 133 -21.65 6.62 4.03
CA CYS A 133 -23.03 6.09 4.01
C CYS A 133 -23.71 6.20 5.39
#